data_AF-A0A6L9IPM0-F1
#
_entry.id   AF-A0A6L9IPM0-F1
#
_cell.length_a   1.000
_cell.length_b   1.000
_cell.length_c   1.000
_cell.angle_alpha   90.00
_cell.angle_beta   90.00
_cell.angle_gamma   90.00
#
_symmetry.space_group_name_H-M   'P 1'
#
loop_
_entity.id
_entity.type
_entity.pdbx_description
1 polymer ?
#
loop_
_entity_poly.entity_id
_entity_poly.type
_entity_poly.pdbx_seq_one_letter_code
_entity_poly.pdbx_strand_id
1 'polypeptide(L)'
;AFHPLGGQRVLELGPAVFAVERTSPDGTERVLAIHNVTGDIATIHIPADDVRRWRNLLIDEPFDLPPGEPLRLVLSPFHILWLKAETAT
;
A
#
# COMPACT_ATOMS: atom_id res chain seq x y z
N ALA A 1 3.03 -11.97 2.02
CA ALA A 1 2.71 -11.09 3.18
C ALA A 1 1.46 -11.51 4.00
N PHE A 2 0.61 -12.45 3.53
CA PHE A 2 -0.60 -12.87 4.27
C PHE A 2 -0.37 -14.03 5.25
N HIS A 3 0.87 -14.46 5.44
CA HIS A 3 1.20 -15.45 6.45
C HIS A 3 0.75 -14.95 7.84
N PRO A 4 0.14 -15.77 8.70
CA PRO A 4 -0.39 -15.34 10.00
C PRO A 4 0.70 -14.84 10.94
N LEU A 5 1.92 -15.38 10.83
CA LEU A 5 3.11 -14.93 11.56
C LEU A 5 3.90 -13.81 10.86
N GLY A 6 3.33 -13.21 9.80
CA GLY A 6 3.95 -12.09 9.10
C GLY A 6 3.99 -10.83 9.97
N GLY A 7 4.96 -9.96 9.71
CA GLY A 7 5.04 -8.66 10.38
C GLY A 7 3.86 -7.77 10.01
N GLN A 8 3.49 -6.87 10.94
CA GLN A 8 2.46 -5.86 10.70
C GLN A 8 2.88 -4.53 11.34
N ARG A 9 2.70 -3.43 10.60
CA ARG A 9 2.91 -2.07 11.07
C ARG A 9 1.75 -1.18 10.65
N VAL A 10 1.17 -0.42 11.57
CA VAL A 10 0.16 0.60 11.25
C VAL A 10 0.85 1.79 10.58
N LEU A 11 0.22 2.33 9.54
CA LEU A 11 0.71 3.51 8.82
C LEU A 11 -0.19 4.70 9.16
N GLU A 12 0.41 5.76 9.68
CA GLU A 12 -0.28 7.02 9.98
C GLU A 12 -0.41 7.86 8.69
N LEU A 13 -1.49 7.63 7.94
CA LEU A 13 -1.75 8.29 6.64
C LEU A 13 -2.86 9.36 6.71
N GLY A 14 -3.30 9.70 7.91
CA GLY A 14 -4.34 10.69 8.18
C GLY A 14 -5.64 10.07 8.72
N PRO A 15 -6.54 10.90 9.28
CA PRO A 15 -7.70 10.42 10.06
C PRO A 15 -8.76 9.72 9.22
N ALA A 16 -8.77 9.92 7.91
CA ALA A 16 -9.73 9.29 7.00
C ALA A 16 -9.30 7.88 6.54
N VAL A 17 -8.07 7.45 6.85
CA VAL A 17 -7.48 6.24 6.28
C VAL A 17 -7.01 5.31 7.37
N PHE A 18 -7.47 4.06 7.30
CA PHE A 18 -6.88 2.95 8.04
C PHE A 18 -5.95 2.19 7.11
N ALA A 19 -4.65 2.16 7.43
CA ALA A 19 -3.64 1.49 6.61
C ALA A 19 -2.68 0.65 7.46
N VAL A 20 -2.34 -0.52 6.95
CA VAL A 20 -1.32 -1.40 7.52
C VAL A 20 -0.35 -1.86 6.45
N GLU A 21 0.92 -1.91 6.79
CA GLU A 21 1.95 -2.62 6.05
C GLU A 21 2.08 -4.03 6.62
N ARG A 22 2.10 -5.03 5.74
CA ARG A 22 2.36 -6.42 6.06
C ARG A 22 3.62 -6.92 5.38
N THR A 23 4.42 -7.69 6.11
CA THR A 23 5.60 -8.39 5.57
C THR A 23 5.49 -9.90 5.79
N SER A 24 6.03 -10.72 4.89
CA SER A 24 6.19 -12.16 5.17
C SER A 24 7.27 -12.40 6.24
N PRO A 25 7.25 -13.56 6.93
CA PRO A 25 8.25 -13.88 7.96
C PRO A 25 9.70 -13.87 7.46
N ASP A 26 9.91 -14.19 6.19
CA ASP A 26 11.21 -14.16 5.50
C ASP A 26 11.55 -12.79 4.89
N GLY A 27 10.67 -11.79 5.02
CA GLY A 27 10.86 -10.43 4.52
C GLY A 27 10.78 -10.27 3.00
N THR A 28 10.50 -11.32 2.24
CA THR A 28 10.49 -11.30 0.76
C THR A 28 9.25 -10.64 0.17
N GLU A 29 8.17 -10.60 0.93
CA GLU A 29 6.89 -10.07 0.49
C GLU A 29 6.50 -8.86 1.32
N ARG A 30 6.06 -7.79 0.65
CA ARG A 30 5.53 -6.58 1.29
C ARG A 30 4.21 -6.17 0.65
N VAL A 31 3.21 -5.89 1.48
CA VAL A 31 1.87 -5.45 1.04
C VAL A 31 1.42 -4.26 1.88
N LEU A 32 0.86 -3.25 1.22
CA LEU A 32 0.14 -2.15 1.84
C LEU A 32 -1.36 -2.41 1.71
N ALA A 33 -2.07 -2.56 2.83
CA ALA A 33 -3.52 -2.68 2.84
C ALA A 33 -4.12 -1.35 3.33
N ILE A 34 -4.73 -0.61 2.41
CA ILE A 34 -5.17 0.78 2.59
C ILE A 34 -6.69 0.86 2.44
N HIS A 35 -7.35 1.48 3.41
CA HIS A 35 -8.81 1.62 3.44
C HIS A 35 -9.16 3.07 3.75
N ASN A 36 -9.85 3.74 2.85
CA ASN A 36 -10.57 4.95 3.22
C ASN A 36 -11.77 4.52 4.07
N VAL A 37 -11.87 4.99 5.30
CA VAL A 37 -12.94 4.60 6.24
C VAL A 37 -14.05 5.65 6.31
N THR A 38 -14.04 6.62 5.39
CA THR A 38 -14.97 7.75 5.35
C THR A 38 -15.75 7.81 4.04
N GLY A 39 -16.83 8.60 4.07
CA GLY A 39 -17.66 8.90 2.90
C GLY A 39 -17.09 9.99 1.98
N ASP A 40 -15.89 10.50 2.28
CA ASP A 40 -15.25 11.59 1.54
C ASP A 40 -14.05 11.08 0.72
N ILE A 41 -13.60 11.85 -0.27
CA ILE A 41 -12.35 11.56 -0.98
C ILE A 41 -11.16 11.82 -0.05
N ALA A 42 -10.20 10.90 -0.01
CA ALA A 42 -8.96 11.06 0.75
C ALA A 42 -7.74 11.03 -0.18
N THR A 43 -6.80 11.97 0.04
CA THR A 43 -5.49 11.95 -0.64
C THR A 43 -4.42 11.61 0.36
N ILE A 44 -3.64 10.55 0.06
CA ILE A 44 -2.55 10.10 0.93
C ILE A 44 -1.21 10.13 0.21
N HIS A 45 -0.16 10.23 1.01
CA HIS A 45 1.23 10.24 0.57
C HIS A 45 2.00 9.20 1.38
N ILE A 46 2.59 8.24 0.70
CA ILE A 46 3.54 7.31 1.32
C ILE A 46 4.94 7.72 0.86
N PRO A 47 5.88 7.97 1.77
CA PRO A 47 7.24 8.38 1.43
C PRO A 47 7.89 7.43 0.43
N ALA A 48 8.72 7.98 -0.46
CA ALA A 48 9.46 7.19 -1.41
C ALA A 48 10.39 6.21 -0.68
N ASP A 49 10.42 4.97 -1.15
CA ASP A 49 11.39 3.96 -0.76
C ASP A 49 11.98 3.29 -2.02
N ASP A 50 12.61 2.12 -1.90
CA ASP A 50 13.22 1.43 -3.04
C ASP A 50 12.20 0.69 -3.94
N VAL A 51 10.94 0.59 -3.52
CA VAL A 51 9.90 -0.07 -4.33
C VAL A 51 9.42 0.87 -5.42
N ARG A 52 9.61 0.45 -6.67
CA ARG A 52 9.21 1.20 -7.86
C ARG A 52 7.98 0.65 -8.55
N ARG A 53 7.71 -0.64 -8.36
CA ARG A 53 6.54 -1.29 -8.94
C ARG A 53 5.67 -1.88 -7.85
N TRP A 54 4.39 -1.57 -7.95
CA TRP A 54 3.35 -2.08 -7.08
C TRP A 54 2.32 -2.80 -7.93
N ARG A 55 1.66 -3.81 -7.36
CA ARG A 55 0.53 -4.48 -7.97
C ARG A 55 -0.69 -4.35 -7.09
N ASN A 56 -1.79 -3.88 -7.64
CA ASN A 56 -3.09 -3.90 -6.99
C ASN A 56 -3.60 -5.34 -6.95
N LEU A 57 -3.63 -5.94 -5.76
CA LEU A 57 -4.01 -7.34 -5.56
C LEU A 57 -5.50 -7.62 -5.75
N LEU A 58 -6.36 -6.60 -5.74
CA LEU A 58 -7.81 -6.79 -5.82
C LEU A 58 -8.33 -6.85 -7.26
N ILE A 59 -7.65 -6.17 -8.18
CA ILE A 59 -8.03 -6.10 -9.60
C ILE A 59 -6.89 -6.46 -10.55
N ASP A 60 -5.74 -6.88 -10.01
CA ASP A 60 -4.55 -7.34 -10.73
C ASP A 60 -3.86 -6.31 -11.63
N GLU A 61 -3.95 -5.03 -11.27
CA GLU A 61 -3.41 -3.91 -12.05
C GLU A 61 -2.02 -3.47 -11.55
N PRO A 62 -1.01 -3.32 -12.44
CA PRO A 62 0.31 -2.80 -12.05
C PRO A 62 0.31 -1.27 -11.90
N PHE A 63 1.23 -0.78 -11.08
CA PHE A 63 1.45 0.63 -10.81
C PHE A 63 2.95 0.91 -10.72
N ASP A 64 3.48 1.70 -11.65
CA ASP A 64 4.88 2.08 -11.72
C ASP A 64 5.11 3.50 -11.19
N LEU A 65 6.13 3.67 -10.35
CA LEU A 65 6.58 4.94 -9.80
C LEU A 65 7.89 5.40 -10.45
N PRO A 66 8.02 6.69 -10.80
CA PRO A 66 9.31 7.25 -11.17
C PRO A 66 10.32 7.16 -10.00
N PRO A 67 11.64 7.12 -10.28
CA PRO A 67 12.65 7.08 -9.25
C PRO A 67 12.58 8.27 -8.27
N GLY A 68 12.56 7.98 -6.97
CA GLY A 68 12.55 9.00 -5.92
C GLY A 68 11.21 9.70 -5.68
N GLU A 69 10.16 9.35 -6.44
CA GLU A 69 8.81 9.89 -6.23
C GLU A 69 8.10 9.15 -5.07
N PRO A 70 7.38 9.87 -4.20
CA PRO A 70 6.49 9.26 -3.22
C PRO A 70 5.28 8.64 -3.92
N LEU A 71 4.71 7.60 -3.29
CA LEU A 71 3.44 7.03 -3.74
C LEU A 71 2.30 7.98 -3.34
N ARG A 72 1.65 8.58 -4.33
CA ARG A 72 0.47 9.45 -4.14
C ARG A 72 -0.79 8.72 -4.60
N LEU A 73 -1.78 8.64 -3.73
CA LEU A 73 -3.03 7.93 -4.01
C LEU A 73 -4.21 8.84 -3.70
N VAL A 74 -5.18 8.87 -4.61
CA VAL A 74 -6.49 9.46 -4.40
C VAL A 74 -7.47 8.32 -4.19
N LEU A 75 -8.09 8.28 -3.01
CA LEU A 75 -9.01 7.24 -2.58
C LEU A 75 -10.43 7.78 -2.62
N SER A 76 -11.29 7.16 -3.43
CA SER A 76 -12.73 7.40 -3.39
C SER A 76 -13.31 7.07 -2.01
N PRO A 77 -14.54 7.55 -1.70
CA PRO A 77 -15.27 7.15 -0.50
C PRO A 77 -15.27 5.63 -0.31
N PHE A 78 -14.91 5.16 0.89
CA PHE A 78 -14.83 3.74 1.25
C PHE A 78 -13.92 2.87 0.36
N HIS A 79 -13.01 3.47 -0.41
CA HIS A 79 -12.12 2.73 -1.30
C HIS A 79 -11.18 1.80 -0.52
N ILE A 80 -11.09 0.55 -0.97
CA ILE A 80 -10.16 -0.47 -0.49
C ILE A 80 -9.11 -0.70 -1.57
N LEU A 81 -7.83 -0.57 -1.20
CA LEU A 81 -6.71 -0.73 -2.12
C LEU A 81 -5.59 -1.52 -1.45
N TRP A 82 -5.19 -2.64 -2.06
CA TRP A 82 -4.11 -3.48 -1.56
C TRP A 82 -2.98 -3.53 -2.58
N LEU A 83 -1.82 -2.97 -2.23
CA LEU A 83 -0.66 -2.87 -3.12
C LEU A 83 0.44 -3.81 -2.65
N LYS A 84 0.86 -4.74 -3.50
CA LYS A 84 2.03 -5.59 -3.28
C LYS A 84 3.25 -5.00 -3.95
N ALA A 85 4.36 -4.89 -3.21
CA ALA A 85 5.63 -4.51 -3.79
C ALA A 85 6.10 -5.62 -4.75
N GLU A 86 6.49 -5.24 -5.96
CA GLU A 86 7.17 -6.14 -6.88
C GLU A 86 8.68 -5.91 -6.81
N THR A 87 9.42 -7.01 -6.73
CA THR A 87 10.88 -6.97 -6.83
C THR A 87 11.25 -6.65 -8.28
N ALA A 88 12.22 -5.76 -8.48
CA ALA A 88 12.85 -5.62 -9.80
C ALA A 88 13.51 -6.95 -10.16
N THR A 89 13.11 -7.55 -11.29
CA THR A 89 13.69 -8.78 -11.83
C THR A 89 15.12 -8.58 -12.29
#